data_AF-C7NSJ3-F1
#
_entry.id   AF-C7NSJ3-F1
#
_cell.length_a   1.000
_cell.length_b   1.000
_cell.length_c   1.000
_cell.angle_alpha   90.00
_cell.angle_beta   90.00
_cell.angle_gamma   90.00
#
_symmetry.space_group_name_H-M   'P 1'
#
loop_
_entity.id
_entity.type
_entity.pdbx_description
1 polymer ?
#
loop_
_entity_poly.entity_id
_entity_poly.type
_entity_poly.pdbx_seq_one_letter_code
_entity_poly.pdbx_strand_id
1 'polypeptide(L)'
;MSTDNLIATDIRTVLEAAVPATDRVTVVNPAPETIVALVSTLEDHDSAPSVRLLSPEHALKQVMGDFLVASSAADLIDDGTLSLRVLDEQPVNSLVVTDDAVVSLVTATDAAAGLTTDDGEFVASTVAFYDDVWETASEFSLRTPPLSRVRSTLAAEISEDARADFDAVLDSLSTARSDDGGIDEVTISLLVAARNRELLYDISKWGEDVGLASKATFSRTKTQLEDKGLLDTEKVPIDVGRPRLRLLLGEQRLQDADADELADVAIELLSS
;
A
#
# COMPACT_ATOMS: atom_id res chain seq x y z
N MET A 1 -12.34 9.62 32.82
CA MET A 1 -13.39 8.60 32.55
C MET A 1 -12.68 7.27 32.42
N SER A 2 -13.35 6.10 32.45
CA SER A 2 -12.66 4.81 32.68
C SER A 2 -11.42 4.59 31.81
N THR A 3 -10.27 4.45 32.48
CA THR A 3 -8.96 4.03 31.98
C THR A 3 -8.99 2.53 31.70
N ASP A 4 -9.87 2.12 30.80
CA ASP A 4 -10.02 0.71 30.49
C ASP A 4 -9.00 0.34 29.43
N ASN A 5 -7.92 -0.29 29.90
CA ASN A 5 -7.01 -1.00 29.01
C ASN A 5 -7.83 -1.93 28.11
N LEU A 6 -7.62 -1.80 26.81
CA LEU A 6 -8.30 -2.63 25.83
C LEU A 6 -7.47 -3.87 25.57
N ILE A 7 -8.09 -5.05 25.59
CA ILE A 7 -7.50 -6.29 25.08
C ILE A 7 -8.40 -6.76 23.94
N ALA A 8 -7.81 -6.98 22.78
CA ALA A 8 -8.49 -7.42 21.57
C ALA A 8 -7.76 -8.60 20.92
N THR A 9 -8.42 -9.23 19.96
CA THR A 9 -7.87 -10.34 19.18
C THR A 9 -6.77 -9.91 18.21
N ASP A 10 -6.75 -8.63 17.84
CA ASP A 10 -5.87 -8.07 16.83
C ASP A 10 -5.57 -6.59 17.12
N ILE A 11 -4.46 -6.12 16.55
CA ILE A 11 -3.98 -4.75 16.74
C ILE A 11 -4.88 -3.71 16.07
N ARG A 12 -5.58 -4.09 15.00
CA ARG A 12 -6.50 -3.20 14.27
C ARG A 12 -7.62 -2.71 15.19
N THR A 13 -8.25 -3.63 15.93
CA THR A 13 -9.29 -3.29 16.93
C THR A 13 -8.75 -2.33 18.00
N VAL A 14 -7.48 -2.49 18.40
CA VAL A 14 -6.85 -1.57 19.36
C VAL A 14 -6.62 -0.19 18.75
N LEU A 15 -6.16 -0.12 17.49
CA LEU A 15 -5.95 1.13 16.77
C LEU A 15 -7.28 1.88 16.54
N GLU A 16 -8.34 1.20 16.14
CA GLU A 16 -9.67 1.79 15.97
C GLU A 16 -10.20 2.44 17.26
N ALA A 17 -9.86 1.89 18.42
CA ALA A 17 -10.22 2.47 19.71
C ALA A 17 -9.26 3.58 20.16
N ALA A 18 -7.97 3.49 19.82
CA ALA A 18 -6.92 4.40 20.28
C ALA A 18 -6.75 5.64 19.38
N VAL A 19 -7.17 5.55 18.12
CA VAL A 19 -7.10 6.62 17.11
C VAL A 19 -8.49 7.26 17.02
N PRO A 20 -8.76 8.33 17.80
CA PRO A 20 -10.09 8.95 17.80
C PRO A 20 -10.44 9.54 16.43
N ALA A 21 -11.73 9.54 16.10
CA ALA A 21 -12.26 10.08 14.85
C ALA A 21 -12.11 11.61 14.72
N THR A 22 -11.77 12.29 15.81
CA THR A 22 -11.51 13.73 15.84
C THR A 22 -10.16 13.93 16.51
N ASP A 23 -9.45 14.99 16.11
CA ASP A 23 -8.15 15.41 16.65
C ASP A 23 -6.92 14.85 15.93
N ARG A 24 -5.76 15.38 16.29
CA ARG A 24 -4.47 15.01 15.72
C ARG A 24 -3.89 13.87 16.55
N VAL A 25 -3.39 12.84 15.88
CA VAL A 25 -2.82 11.65 16.53
C VAL A 25 -1.37 11.49 16.13
N THR A 26 -0.50 11.18 17.09
CA THR A 26 0.90 10.81 16.80
C THR A 26 1.14 9.35 17.16
N VAL A 27 1.47 8.53 16.17
CA VAL A 27 1.85 7.14 16.34
C VAL A 27 3.37 7.04 16.32
N VAL A 28 3.96 6.44 17.35
CA VAL A 28 5.41 6.43 17.56
C VAL A 28 5.93 5.00 17.63
N ASN A 29 6.99 4.75 16.87
CA ASN A 29 7.72 3.49 16.78
C ASN A 29 6.82 2.24 16.71
N PRO A 30 5.77 2.21 15.86
CA PRO A 30 4.98 1.00 15.69
C PRO A 30 5.80 -0.09 14.98
N ALA A 31 5.50 -1.35 15.30
CA ALA A 31 6.02 -2.48 14.54
C ALA A 31 5.49 -2.45 13.09
N PRO A 32 6.20 -3.07 12.12
CA PRO A 32 5.79 -3.10 10.70
C PRO A 32 4.33 -3.52 10.50
N GLU A 33 3.88 -4.58 11.16
CA GLU A 33 2.51 -5.08 11.11
C GLU A 33 1.48 -4.06 11.64
N THR A 34 1.85 -3.25 12.63
CA THR A 34 1.02 -2.18 13.18
C THR A 34 0.92 -1.00 12.20
N ILE A 35 1.96 -0.72 11.40
CA ILE A 35 1.90 0.30 10.34
C ILE A 35 0.91 -0.12 9.26
N VAL A 36 0.96 -1.38 8.82
CA VAL A 36 0.01 -1.93 7.83
C VAL A 36 -1.42 -1.83 8.36
N ALA A 37 -1.64 -2.24 9.60
CA ALA A 37 -2.95 -2.15 10.25
C ALA A 37 -3.43 -0.69 10.37
N LEU A 38 -2.52 0.26 10.69
CA LEU A 38 -2.84 1.68 10.77
C LEU A 38 -3.28 2.24 9.41
N VAL A 39 -2.54 1.98 8.34
CA VAL A 39 -2.90 2.43 6.98
C VAL A 39 -4.29 1.90 6.61
N SER A 40 -4.51 0.59 6.79
CA SER A 40 -5.80 -0.05 6.50
C SER A 40 -6.95 0.55 7.34
N THR A 41 -6.68 0.84 8.62
CA THR A 41 -7.67 1.45 9.51
C THR A 41 -8.06 2.86 9.06
N LEU A 42 -7.09 3.65 8.59
CA LEU A 42 -7.34 5.01 8.13
C LEU A 42 -8.08 5.06 6.79
N GLU A 43 -7.79 4.12 5.87
CA GLU A 43 -8.52 3.99 4.60
C GLU A 43 -10.00 3.66 4.79
N ASP A 44 -10.31 2.78 5.74
CA ASP A 44 -11.68 2.34 6.02
C ASP A 44 -12.52 3.41 6.77
N HIS A 45 -11.92 4.56 7.12
CA HIS A 45 -12.51 5.56 8.00
C HIS A 45 -12.90 6.85 7.26
N ASP A 46 -14.20 7.03 6.98
CA ASP A 46 -14.77 8.18 6.24
C ASP A 46 -14.39 9.58 6.78
N SER A 47 -13.98 9.67 8.04
CA SER A 47 -13.50 10.90 8.69
C SER A 47 -12.33 10.58 9.59
N ALA A 48 -11.24 10.12 9.00
CA ALA A 48 -10.01 9.82 9.70
C ALA A 48 -9.38 11.09 10.32
N PRO A 49 -8.75 10.98 11.51
CA PRO A 49 -7.95 12.07 12.07
C PRO A 49 -6.69 12.34 11.24
N SER A 50 -6.06 13.50 11.45
CA SER A 50 -4.71 13.72 10.94
C SER A 50 -3.69 12.96 11.79
N VAL A 51 -3.02 11.99 11.19
CA VAL A 51 -2.07 11.07 11.82
C VAL A 51 -0.64 11.41 11.42
N ARG A 52 0.19 11.64 12.44
CA ARG A 52 1.64 11.74 12.36
C ARG A 52 2.25 10.40 12.72
N LEU A 53 2.99 9.78 11.80
CA LEU A 53 3.71 8.54 12.05
C LEU A 53 5.22 8.81 12.17
N LEU A 54 5.76 8.56 13.36
CA LEU A 54 7.20 8.56 13.65
C LEU A 54 7.70 7.13 13.72
N SER A 55 8.52 6.71 12.76
CA SER A 55 9.00 5.34 12.69
C SER A 55 10.44 5.27 12.16
N PRO A 56 11.23 4.26 12.53
CA PRO A 56 12.55 4.04 11.94
C PRO A 56 12.47 3.89 10.42
N GLU A 57 13.47 4.42 9.72
CA GLU A 57 13.49 4.41 8.25
C GLU A 57 13.42 2.98 7.68
N HIS A 58 14.07 2.02 8.32
CA HIS A 58 14.07 0.63 7.87
C HIS A 58 12.67 -0.01 7.94
N ALA A 59 11.90 0.27 9.00
CA ALA A 59 10.54 -0.23 9.16
C ALA A 59 9.61 0.40 8.11
N LEU A 60 9.74 1.71 7.87
CA LEU A 60 9.00 2.39 6.80
C LEU A 60 9.35 1.82 5.42
N LYS A 61 10.64 1.61 5.10
CA LYS A 61 11.06 1.00 3.82
C LYS A 61 10.56 -0.43 3.64
N GLN A 62 10.50 -1.21 4.72
CA GLN A 62 9.97 -2.57 4.68
C GLN A 62 8.49 -2.57 4.36
N VAL A 63 7.69 -1.78 5.09
CA VAL A 63 6.23 -1.74 4.91
C VAL A 63 5.85 -1.11 3.57
N MET A 64 6.50 -0.01 3.21
CA MET A 64 6.26 0.71 1.95
C MET A 64 6.90 0.02 0.74
N GLY A 65 7.48 -1.17 0.92
CA GLY A 65 7.88 -2.05 -0.17
C GLY A 65 6.70 -2.81 -0.79
N ASP A 66 5.59 -2.96 -0.05
CA ASP A 66 4.35 -3.52 -0.56
C ASP A 66 3.56 -2.44 -1.33
N PHE A 67 3.18 -2.74 -2.58
CA PHE A 67 2.52 -1.76 -3.44
C PHE A 67 1.15 -1.33 -2.91
N LEU A 68 0.34 -2.25 -2.40
CA LEU A 68 -0.99 -1.93 -1.89
C LEU A 68 -0.84 -0.99 -0.70
N VAL A 69 -0.06 -1.38 0.30
CA VAL A 69 0.14 -0.55 1.50
C VAL A 69 0.77 0.80 1.15
N ALA A 70 1.74 0.84 0.25
CA ALA A 70 2.41 2.08 -0.13
C ALA A 70 1.52 3.04 -0.94
N SER A 71 0.70 2.52 -1.87
CA SER A 71 -0.20 3.34 -2.68
C SER A 71 -1.39 3.86 -1.87
N SER A 72 -1.90 3.05 -0.95
CA SER A 72 -2.86 3.42 0.09
C SER A 72 -2.32 4.52 1.01
N ALA A 73 -1.11 4.34 1.54
CA ALA A 73 -0.46 5.37 2.35
C ALA A 73 -0.22 6.67 1.56
N ALA A 74 0.07 6.57 0.26
CA ALA A 74 0.23 7.73 -0.61
C ALA A 74 -1.09 8.50 -0.83
N ASP A 75 -2.23 7.80 -0.96
CA ASP A 75 -3.56 8.44 -0.97
C ASP A 75 -3.81 9.19 0.34
N LEU A 76 -3.58 8.55 1.49
CA LEU A 76 -3.74 9.18 2.79
C LEU A 76 -2.83 10.39 3.00
N ILE A 77 -1.63 10.39 2.42
CA ILE A 77 -0.70 11.54 2.48
C ILE A 77 -1.18 12.68 1.59
N ASP A 78 -1.65 12.39 0.36
CA ASP A 78 -2.15 13.41 -0.57
C ASP A 78 -3.41 14.10 0.00
N ASP A 79 -4.25 13.34 0.70
CA ASP A 79 -5.43 13.83 1.42
C ASP A 79 -5.09 14.56 2.74
N GLY A 80 -3.83 14.52 3.20
CA GLY A 80 -3.37 15.14 4.44
C GLY A 80 -3.76 14.39 5.73
N THR A 81 -4.32 13.19 5.58
CA THR A 81 -4.69 12.28 6.67
C THR A 81 -3.46 11.64 7.32
N LEU A 82 -2.42 11.33 6.54
CA LEU A 82 -1.20 10.70 7.04
C LEU A 82 0.03 11.56 6.75
N SER A 83 0.98 11.58 7.67
CA SER A 83 2.31 12.15 7.46
C SER A 83 3.37 11.24 8.05
N LEU A 84 4.48 11.07 7.34
CA LEU A 84 5.54 10.12 7.71
C LEU A 84 6.84 10.86 8.02
N ARG A 85 7.42 10.61 9.19
CA ARG A 85 8.76 11.10 9.54
C ARG A 85 9.63 10.00 10.13
N VAL A 86 10.93 10.11 9.85
CA VAL A 86 11.95 9.17 10.30
C VAL A 86 12.33 9.47 11.74
N LEU A 87 12.21 8.45 12.59
CA LEU A 87 12.61 8.49 13.98
C LEU A 87 14.05 7.98 14.14
N ASP A 88 14.97 8.87 14.48
CA ASP A 88 16.40 8.55 14.65
C ASP A 88 16.66 7.74 15.93
N GLU A 89 16.07 8.17 17.05
CA GLU A 89 16.18 7.51 18.35
C GLU A 89 14.88 6.78 18.69
N GLN A 90 14.96 5.46 18.76
CA GLN A 90 13.80 4.60 18.98
C GLN A 90 13.46 4.48 20.47
N PRO A 91 12.24 4.89 20.91
CA PRO A 91 11.75 4.52 22.21
C PRO A 91 11.48 3.01 22.28
N VAL A 92 11.53 2.44 23.47
CA VAL A 92 11.30 1.00 23.66
C VAL A 92 9.87 0.59 23.30
N ASN A 93 8.90 1.48 23.53
CA ASN A 93 7.48 1.18 23.40
C ASN A 93 6.91 1.79 22.12
N SER A 94 5.96 1.08 21.50
CA SER A 94 5.07 1.64 20.48
C SER A 94 3.95 2.41 21.16
N LEU A 95 3.70 3.65 20.73
CA LEU A 95 2.74 4.55 21.38
C LEU A 95 1.76 5.12 20.37
N VAL A 96 0.53 5.36 20.83
CA VAL A 96 -0.42 6.29 20.23
C VAL A 96 -0.60 7.45 21.21
N VAL A 97 -0.34 8.66 20.75
CA VAL A 97 -0.36 9.88 21.55
C VAL A 97 -1.44 10.80 20.98
N THR A 98 -2.39 11.18 21.82
CA THR A 98 -3.43 12.17 21.54
C THR A 98 -3.35 13.30 22.56
N ASP A 99 -4.12 14.36 22.37
CA ASP A 99 -4.16 15.48 23.33
C ASP A 99 -4.78 15.08 24.69
N ASP A 100 -5.52 13.97 24.73
CA ASP A 100 -6.24 13.49 25.92
C ASP A 100 -5.63 12.25 26.56
N ALA A 101 -4.87 11.44 25.82
CA ALA A 101 -4.37 10.16 26.30
C ALA A 101 -3.05 9.71 25.64
N VAL A 102 -2.32 8.86 26.36
CA VAL A 102 -1.21 8.08 25.80
C VAL A 102 -1.56 6.61 25.93
N VAL A 103 -1.49 5.89 24.81
CA VAL A 103 -1.76 4.45 24.72
C VAL A 103 -0.47 3.74 24.33
N SER A 104 0.01 2.83 25.17
CA SER A 104 1.07 1.90 24.81
C SER A 104 0.49 0.68 24.11
N LEU A 105 0.97 0.39 22.90
CA LEU A 105 0.55 -0.77 22.14
C LEU A 105 1.38 -1.99 22.56
N VAL A 106 0.71 -3.10 22.83
CA VAL A 106 1.33 -4.37 23.22
C VAL A 106 0.77 -5.46 22.32
N THR A 107 1.63 -6.13 21.55
CA THR A 107 1.25 -7.26 20.71
C THR A 107 1.73 -8.58 21.33
N ALA A 108 0.88 -9.60 21.23
CA ALA A 108 1.17 -10.99 21.58
C ALA A 108 0.70 -11.87 20.42
N THR A 109 1.08 -13.16 20.42
CA THR A 109 0.83 -14.08 19.29
C THR A 109 -0.63 -14.11 18.83
N ASP A 110 -1.58 -14.12 19.77
CA ASP A 110 -3.02 -14.27 19.48
C ASP A 110 -3.86 -13.11 20.06
N ALA A 111 -3.24 -12.00 20.42
CA ALA A 111 -3.92 -10.86 21.02
C ALA A 111 -3.11 -9.57 20.90
N ALA A 112 -3.80 -8.44 20.95
CA ALA A 112 -3.19 -7.13 21.15
C ALA A 112 -3.86 -6.40 22.31
N ALA A 113 -3.14 -5.48 22.92
CA ALA A 113 -3.66 -4.63 23.99
C ALA A 113 -3.20 -3.18 23.86
N GLY A 114 -4.07 -2.26 24.26
CA GLY A 114 -3.77 -0.85 24.46
C GLY A 114 -3.77 -0.55 25.95
N LEU A 115 -2.60 -0.18 26.50
CA LEU A 115 -2.48 0.26 27.89
C LEU A 115 -2.55 1.78 27.96
N THR A 116 -3.60 2.31 28.57
CA THR A 116 -3.97 3.73 28.44
C THR A 116 -3.73 4.49 29.74
N THR A 117 -3.21 5.71 29.61
CA THR A 117 -3.19 6.72 30.68
C THR A 117 -3.79 8.03 30.17
N ASP A 118 -4.66 8.63 30.99
CA ASP A 118 -5.28 9.95 30.79
C ASP A 118 -4.78 10.97 31.84
N ASP A 119 -3.64 10.69 32.50
CA ASP A 119 -3.00 11.61 33.44
C ASP A 119 -2.52 12.87 32.70
N GLY A 120 -3.22 13.99 32.91
CA GLY A 120 -3.03 15.20 32.11
C GLY A 120 -1.62 15.81 32.17
N GLU A 121 -0.88 15.68 33.28
CA GLU A 121 0.50 16.17 33.36
C GLU A 121 1.42 15.30 32.49
N PHE A 122 1.28 13.98 32.58
CA PHE A 122 2.03 13.05 31.76
C PHE A 122 1.69 13.15 30.26
N VAL A 123 0.40 13.24 29.92
CA VAL A 123 -0.08 13.39 28.54
C VAL A 123 0.49 14.68 27.93
N ALA A 124 0.32 15.83 28.59
CA ALA A 124 0.82 17.11 28.09
C ALA A 124 2.34 17.11 27.88
N SER A 125 3.09 16.50 28.82
CA SER A 125 4.54 16.34 28.68
C SER A 125 4.92 15.45 27.49
N THR A 126 4.16 14.39 27.23
CA THR A 126 4.44 13.43 26.15
C THR A 126 4.10 14.03 24.77
N VAL A 127 2.97 14.75 24.68
CA VAL A 127 2.58 15.49 23.47
C VAL A 127 3.66 16.52 23.12
N ALA A 128 4.07 17.35 24.07
CA ALA A 128 5.10 18.36 23.83
C ALA A 128 6.43 17.75 23.37
N PHE A 129 6.84 16.64 23.99
CA PHE A 129 8.05 15.92 23.60
C PHE A 129 8.00 15.44 22.15
N TYR A 130 6.92 14.77 21.74
CA TYR A 130 6.82 14.27 20.37
C TYR A 130 6.53 15.34 19.33
N ASP A 131 5.97 16.48 19.72
CA ASP A 131 5.90 17.66 18.87
C ASP A 131 7.30 18.20 18.55
N ASP A 132 8.20 18.30 19.53
CA ASP A 132 9.59 18.71 19.30
C ASP A 132 10.36 17.70 18.42
N VAL A 133 10.16 16.40 18.67
CA VAL A 133 10.73 15.33 17.83
C VAL A 133 10.19 15.44 16.40
N TRP A 134 8.88 15.64 16.25
CA TRP A 134 8.26 15.77 14.93
C TRP A 134 8.88 16.91 14.15
N GLU A 135 8.97 18.12 14.71
CA GLU A 135 9.48 19.32 14.02
C GLU A 135 10.92 19.16 13.53
N THR A 136 11.74 18.35 14.23
CA THR A 136 13.15 18.13 13.89
C THR A 136 13.39 16.86 13.06
N ALA A 137 12.46 15.91 13.06
CA ALA A 137 12.56 14.67 12.31
C ALA A 137 12.52 14.90 10.79
N SER A 138 13.28 14.07 10.06
CA SER A 138 13.30 14.11 8.60
C SER A 138 12.03 13.53 8.01
N GLU A 139 11.51 14.14 6.94
CA GLU A 139 10.37 13.60 6.20
C GLU A 139 10.71 12.31 5.46
N PHE A 140 9.79 11.34 5.49
CA PHE A 140 9.88 10.13 4.69
C PHE A 140 9.02 10.27 3.43
N SER A 141 9.66 10.35 2.27
CA SER A 141 8.98 10.51 0.97
C SER A 141 8.70 9.14 0.32
N LEU A 142 7.44 8.92 -0.05
CA LEU A 142 7.03 7.80 -0.88
C LEU A 142 7.34 8.06 -2.35
N ARG A 143 7.81 7.02 -3.03
CA ARG A 143 7.98 7.02 -4.50
C ARG A 143 6.78 6.41 -5.22
N THR A 144 6.03 5.57 -4.52
CA THR A 144 4.81 4.92 -5.01
C THR A 144 3.72 5.97 -5.22
N PRO A 145 3.06 6.00 -6.38
CA PRO A 145 1.96 6.93 -6.60
C PRO A 145 0.71 6.53 -5.78
N PRO A 146 -0.18 7.50 -5.49
CA PRO A 146 -1.47 7.23 -4.86
C PRO A 146 -2.33 6.28 -5.70
N LEU A 147 -3.02 5.32 -5.05
CA LEU A 147 -3.83 4.32 -5.75
C LEU A 147 -4.99 4.96 -6.50
N SER A 148 -5.60 6.00 -5.95
CA SER A 148 -6.64 6.79 -6.62
C SER A 148 -6.16 7.39 -7.96
N ARG A 149 -4.90 7.85 -8.00
CA ARG A 149 -4.26 8.37 -9.23
C ARG A 149 -3.98 7.26 -10.23
N VAL A 150 -3.49 6.12 -9.77
CA VAL A 150 -3.28 4.93 -10.64
C VAL A 150 -4.60 4.53 -11.29
N ARG A 151 -5.67 4.36 -10.50
CA ARG A 151 -7.01 4.00 -10.98
C ARG A 151 -7.56 5.01 -12.00
N SER A 152 -7.60 6.29 -11.63
CA SER A 152 -8.18 7.33 -12.48
C SER A 152 -7.43 7.50 -13.81
N THR A 153 -6.11 7.43 -13.80
CA THR A 153 -5.30 7.53 -15.02
C THR A 153 -5.33 6.27 -15.87
N LEU A 154 -5.41 5.07 -15.26
CA LEU A 154 -5.56 3.81 -15.99
C LEU A 154 -6.86 3.81 -16.80
N ALA A 155 -7.96 4.24 -16.18
CA ALA A 155 -9.25 4.38 -16.87
C ALA A 155 -9.20 5.41 -18.02
N ALA A 156 -8.56 6.56 -17.78
CA ALA A 156 -8.55 7.67 -18.72
C ALA A 156 -7.57 7.48 -19.89
N GLU A 157 -6.42 6.82 -19.67
CA GLU A 157 -5.34 6.72 -20.66
C GLU A 157 -5.22 5.35 -21.31
N ILE A 158 -5.70 4.29 -20.65
CA ILE A 158 -5.70 2.92 -21.18
C ILE A 158 -7.13 2.51 -21.52
N SER A 159 -7.92 2.12 -20.53
CA SER A 159 -9.35 1.80 -20.71
C SER A 159 -10.04 1.60 -19.35
N GLU A 160 -11.36 1.81 -19.33
CA GLU A 160 -12.20 1.52 -18.16
C GLU A 160 -12.18 0.01 -17.83
N ASP A 161 -12.12 -0.85 -18.85
CA ASP A 161 -12.05 -2.30 -18.67
C ASP A 161 -10.72 -2.71 -18.00
N ALA A 162 -9.59 -2.12 -18.42
CA ALA A 162 -8.31 -2.34 -17.75
C ALA A 162 -8.33 -1.86 -16.29
N ARG A 163 -8.98 -0.73 -16.01
CA ARG A 163 -9.16 -0.25 -14.63
C ARG A 163 -10.01 -1.20 -13.78
N ALA A 164 -11.11 -1.73 -14.34
CA ALA A 164 -11.96 -2.68 -13.64
C ALA A 164 -11.24 -4.01 -13.37
N ASP A 165 -10.50 -4.53 -14.35
CA ASP A 165 -9.70 -5.75 -14.18
C ASP A 165 -8.57 -5.56 -13.18
N PHE A 166 -7.91 -4.39 -13.17
CA PHE A 166 -6.89 -4.06 -12.18
C PHE A 166 -7.45 -4.07 -10.76
N ASP A 167 -8.61 -3.45 -10.54
CA ASP A 167 -9.25 -3.47 -9.23
C ASP A 167 -9.66 -4.88 -8.79
N ALA A 168 -10.21 -5.69 -9.71
CA ALA A 168 -10.55 -7.08 -9.40
C ALA A 168 -9.32 -7.90 -8.94
N VAL A 169 -8.17 -7.69 -9.59
CA VAL A 169 -6.90 -8.33 -9.19
C VAL A 169 -6.47 -7.86 -7.80
N LEU A 170 -6.53 -6.55 -7.52
CA LEU A 170 -6.14 -6.02 -6.21
C LEU A 170 -7.05 -6.49 -5.08
N ASP A 171 -8.36 -6.52 -5.31
CA ASP A 171 -9.35 -6.98 -4.32
C ASP A 171 -9.09 -8.44 -3.94
N SER A 172 -8.74 -9.28 -4.92
CA SER A 172 -8.32 -10.67 -4.70
C SER A 172 -7.06 -10.77 -3.82
N LEU A 173 -6.01 -10.02 -4.18
CA LEU A 173 -4.74 -9.99 -3.44
C LEU A 173 -4.90 -9.49 -2.00
N SER A 174 -5.79 -8.52 -1.77
CA SER A 174 -6.05 -7.99 -0.41
C SER A 174 -6.72 -9.02 0.51
N THR A 175 -7.50 -9.94 -0.07
CA THR A 175 -8.23 -10.97 0.68
C THR A 175 -7.36 -12.19 0.97
N ALA A 176 -6.39 -12.49 0.11
CA ALA A 176 -5.41 -13.55 0.28
C ALA A 176 -4.36 -13.13 1.34
N ARG A 177 -4.62 -13.47 2.61
CA ARG A 177 -3.71 -13.19 3.75
C ARG A 177 -2.25 -13.54 3.44
N SER A 178 -1.41 -12.51 3.38
CA SER A 178 -0.05 -12.42 3.92
C SER A 178 0.70 -13.76 4.09
N ASP A 179 1.29 -14.26 3.00
CA ASP A 179 2.58 -14.94 3.06
C ASP A 179 3.29 -14.80 1.70
N ASP A 180 4.56 -14.38 1.80
CA ASP A 180 5.51 -14.04 0.73
C ASP A 180 5.31 -14.76 -0.61
N GLY A 181 4.97 -13.98 -1.66
CA GLY A 181 4.93 -14.48 -3.05
C GLY A 181 4.11 -13.68 -4.06
N GLY A 182 3.56 -12.53 -3.67
CA GLY A 182 2.71 -11.71 -4.55
C GLY A 182 3.41 -11.24 -5.82
N ILE A 183 2.64 -11.12 -6.90
CA ILE A 183 3.10 -10.46 -8.13
C ILE A 183 3.17 -8.94 -7.91
N ASP A 184 4.22 -8.31 -8.44
CA ASP A 184 4.40 -6.86 -8.34
C ASP A 184 3.40 -6.08 -9.21
N GLU A 185 3.28 -4.78 -8.94
CA GLU A 185 2.35 -3.87 -9.61
C GLU A 185 2.57 -3.78 -11.13
N VAL A 186 3.82 -3.97 -11.58
CA VAL A 186 4.17 -3.99 -13.00
C VAL A 186 3.65 -5.27 -13.66
N THR A 187 3.77 -6.40 -12.97
CA THR A 187 3.24 -7.70 -13.39
C THR A 187 1.73 -7.65 -13.50
N ILE A 188 1.04 -7.12 -12.47
CA ILE A 188 -0.41 -6.91 -12.49
C ILE A 188 -0.80 -6.04 -13.70
N SER A 189 -0.14 -4.89 -13.87
CA SER A 189 -0.41 -3.97 -14.99
C SER A 189 -0.24 -4.63 -16.35
N LEU A 190 0.78 -5.48 -16.52
CA LEU A 190 1.02 -6.19 -17.78
C LEU A 190 0.00 -7.30 -18.04
N LEU A 191 -0.42 -8.05 -17.02
CA LEU A 191 -1.45 -9.09 -17.14
C LEU A 191 -2.82 -8.48 -17.49
N VAL A 192 -3.19 -7.40 -16.80
CA VAL A 192 -4.41 -6.63 -17.07
C VAL A 192 -4.39 -6.05 -18.49
N ALA A 193 -3.28 -5.44 -18.90
CA ALA A 193 -3.12 -4.92 -20.26
C ALA A 193 -3.20 -6.05 -21.31
N ALA A 194 -2.65 -7.23 -21.02
CA ALA A 194 -2.71 -8.39 -21.90
C ALA A 194 -4.12 -8.96 -22.05
N ARG A 195 -4.88 -9.05 -20.94
CA ARG A 195 -6.30 -9.43 -20.93
C ARG A 195 -7.13 -8.50 -21.81
N ASN A 196 -6.89 -7.20 -21.69
CA ASN A 196 -7.56 -6.15 -22.45
C ASN A 196 -6.98 -5.89 -23.84
N ARG A 197 -5.99 -6.68 -24.28
CA ARG A 197 -5.37 -6.58 -25.61
C ARG A 197 -4.79 -5.18 -25.90
N GLU A 198 -4.25 -4.55 -24.87
CA GLU A 198 -3.66 -3.21 -24.93
C GLU A 198 -2.26 -3.23 -25.54
N LEU A 199 -1.81 -2.08 -26.03
CA LEU A 199 -0.45 -1.96 -26.57
C LEU A 199 0.57 -1.84 -25.44
N LEU A 200 1.66 -2.63 -25.52
CA LEU A 200 2.78 -2.56 -24.58
C LEU A 200 3.33 -1.13 -24.44
N TYR A 201 3.35 -0.38 -25.54
CA TYR A 201 3.83 1.01 -25.48
C TYR A 201 2.95 1.90 -24.61
N ASP A 202 1.63 1.75 -24.71
CA ASP A 202 0.69 2.61 -24.01
C ASP A 202 0.75 2.31 -22.51
N ILE A 203 0.67 1.03 -22.11
CA ILE A 203 0.79 0.65 -20.69
C ILE A 203 2.18 0.98 -20.10
N SER A 204 3.27 0.77 -20.85
CA SER A 204 4.62 1.11 -20.35
C SER A 204 4.86 2.61 -20.25
N LYS A 205 4.21 3.40 -21.12
CA LYS A 205 4.28 4.86 -21.07
C LYS A 205 3.44 5.37 -19.90
N TRP A 206 2.20 4.91 -19.79
CA TRP A 206 1.31 5.23 -18.67
C TRP A 206 1.97 4.92 -17.33
N GLY A 207 2.53 3.70 -17.17
CA GLY A 207 3.19 3.29 -15.94
C GLY A 207 4.40 4.15 -15.57
N GLU A 208 5.12 4.69 -16.54
CA GLU A 208 6.21 5.64 -16.29
C GLU A 208 5.67 7.04 -15.95
N ASP A 209 4.64 7.50 -16.66
CA ASP A 209 4.04 8.83 -16.49
C ASP A 209 3.32 8.97 -15.13
N VAL A 210 2.72 7.89 -14.62
CA VAL A 210 2.10 7.85 -13.28
C VAL A 210 3.13 7.59 -12.16
N GLY A 211 4.34 7.17 -12.49
CA GLY A 211 5.40 6.87 -11.52
C GLY A 211 5.39 5.45 -10.96
N LEU A 212 4.66 4.52 -11.58
CA LEU A 212 4.60 3.11 -11.19
C LEU A 212 5.97 2.45 -11.36
N ALA A 213 6.52 2.50 -12.58
CA ALA A 213 7.86 1.98 -12.86
C ALA A 213 8.42 2.54 -14.18
N SER A 214 9.74 2.45 -14.35
CA SER A 214 10.40 2.86 -15.59
C SER A 214 10.00 1.96 -16.77
N LYS A 215 10.06 2.49 -18.01
CA LYS A 215 9.88 1.68 -19.24
C LYS A 215 10.85 0.49 -19.30
N ALA A 216 12.05 0.63 -18.75
CA ALA A 216 13.03 -0.45 -18.71
C ALA A 216 12.64 -1.56 -17.72
N THR A 217 11.88 -1.24 -16.67
CA THR A 217 11.30 -2.23 -15.75
C THR A 217 10.18 -2.99 -16.45
N PHE A 218 9.21 -2.28 -17.04
CA PHE A 218 8.14 -2.90 -17.84
C PHE A 218 8.70 -3.84 -18.92
N SER A 219 9.72 -3.42 -19.66
CA SER A 219 10.34 -4.28 -20.68
C SER A 219 10.97 -5.54 -20.10
N ARG A 220 11.60 -5.46 -18.92
CA ARG A 220 12.23 -6.61 -18.25
C ARG A 220 11.18 -7.59 -17.72
N THR A 221 10.18 -7.08 -17.01
CA THR A 221 9.06 -7.87 -16.49
C THR A 221 8.30 -8.55 -17.63
N LYS A 222 8.02 -7.82 -18.72
CA LYS A 222 7.39 -8.38 -19.93
C LYS A 222 8.19 -9.55 -20.51
N THR A 223 9.52 -9.42 -20.65
CA THR A 223 10.36 -10.53 -21.14
C THR A 223 10.34 -11.71 -20.18
N GLN A 224 10.40 -11.48 -18.87
CA GLN A 224 10.30 -12.56 -17.88
C GLN A 224 8.97 -13.32 -17.98
N LEU A 225 7.86 -12.62 -18.20
CA LEU A 225 6.55 -13.23 -18.36
C LEU A 225 6.41 -13.99 -19.69
N GLU A 226 6.99 -13.48 -20.78
CA GLU A 226 7.07 -14.20 -22.06
C GLU A 226 7.92 -15.47 -21.97
N ASP A 227 9.08 -15.39 -21.31
CA ASP A 227 9.99 -16.53 -21.14
C ASP A 227 9.32 -17.67 -20.34
N LYS A 228 8.37 -17.32 -19.46
CA LYS A 228 7.56 -18.27 -18.70
C LYS A 228 6.23 -18.63 -19.39
N GLY A 229 5.93 -18.07 -20.56
CA GLY A 229 4.71 -18.34 -21.33
C GLY A 229 3.45 -17.65 -20.80
N LEU A 230 3.54 -16.77 -19.80
CA LEU A 230 2.39 -16.04 -19.26
C LEU A 230 1.90 -14.94 -20.21
N LEU A 231 2.81 -14.37 -21.01
CA LEU A 231 2.50 -13.34 -22.00
C LEU A 231 2.95 -13.76 -23.41
N ASP A 232 2.23 -13.26 -24.40
CA ASP A 232 2.64 -13.25 -25.81
C ASP A 232 2.41 -11.85 -26.39
N THR A 233 2.95 -11.60 -27.59
CA THR A 233 2.74 -10.33 -28.30
C THR A 233 2.41 -10.51 -29.77
N GLU A 234 1.43 -9.75 -30.24
CA GLU A 234 1.14 -9.62 -31.67
C GLU A 234 1.60 -8.26 -32.22
N LYS A 235 2.11 -8.27 -33.46
CA LYS A 235 2.58 -7.05 -34.14
C LYS A 235 1.40 -6.28 -34.72
N VAL A 236 1.31 -5.00 -34.35
CA VAL A 236 0.31 -4.06 -34.85
C VAL A 236 1.00 -3.05 -35.77
N PRO A 237 0.67 -3.05 -37.09
CA PRO A 237 1.23 -2.08 -38.02
C PRO A 237 0.90 -0.63 -37.61
N ILE A 238 1.83 0.27 -37.90
CA ILE A 238 1.65 1.73 -37.74
C ILE A 238 2.13 2.43 -39.01
N ASP A 239 1.66 3.66 -39.23
CA ASP A 239 1.95 4.43 -40.45
C ASP A 239 3.43 4.72 -40.64
N VAL A 240 4.17 4.98 -39.56
CA VAL A 240 5.60 5.27 -39.60
C VAL A 240 6.31 4.61 -38.42
N GLY A 241 7.36 3.84 -38.70
CA GLY A 241 8.25 3.25 -37.69
C GLY A 241 8.08 1.74 -37.53
N ARG A 242 8.51 1.22 -36.38
CA ARG A 242 8.39 -0.22 -36.06
C ARG A 242 6.96 -0.52 -35.60
N PRO A 243 6.37 -1.66 -36.00
CA PRO A 243 5.09 -2.10 -35.46
C PRO A 243 5.05 -2.04 -33.94
N ARG A 244 3.90 -1.64 -33.39
CA ARG A 244 3.65 -1.74 -31.95
C ARG A 244 3.42 -3.19 -31.57
N LEU A 245 3.59 -3.50 -30.30
CA LEU A 245 3.30 -4.81 -29.75
C LEU A 245 2.02 -4.71 -28.94
N ARG A 246 1.02 -5.50 -29.31
CA ARG A 246 -0.15 -5.73 -28.49
C ARG A 246 0.12 -6.91 -27.58
N LEU A 247 -0.23 -6.75 -26.30
CA LEU A 247 -0.08 -7.78 -25.30
C LEU A 247 -1.23 -8.79 -25.39
N LEU A 248 -0.90 -10.05 -25.15
CA LEU A 248 -1.83 -11.18 -25.11
C LEU A 248 -1.48 -12.06 -23.92
N LEU A 249 -2.47 -12.69 -23.29
CA LEU A 249 -2.22 -13.74 -22.31
C LEU A 249 -1.69 -14.98 -23.04
N GLY A 250 -0.52 -15.45 -22.66
CA GLY A 250 0.20 -16.54 -23.33
C GLY A 250 -0.28 -17.94 -22.92
N GLU A 251 -0.90 -18.06 -21.75
CA GLU A 251 -1.32 -19.33 -21.16
C GLU A 251 -2.85 -19.47 -21.15
N GLN A 252 -3.37 -20.66 -21.52
CA GLN A 252 -4.81 -20.91 -21.62
C GLN A 252 -5.51 -20.70 -20.28
N ARG A 253 -4.88 -21.12 -19.18
CA ARG A 253 -5.43 -20.92 -17.82
C ARG A 253 -5.64 -19.45 -17.49
N LEU A 254 -4.75 -18.56 -17.94
CA LEU A 254 -4.92 -17.11 -17.75
C LEU A 254 -6.03 -16.56 -18.66
N GLN A 255 -6.18 -17.09 -19.87
CA GLN A 255 -7.23 -16.68 -20.81
C GLN A 255 -8.64 -17.06 -20.33
N ASP A 256 -8.77 -18.19 -19.65
CA ASP A 256 -10.05 -18.71 -19.14
C ASP A 256 -10.40 -18.17 -17.74
N ALA A 257 -9.42 -17.61 -17.01
CA ALA A 257 -9.60 -17.07 -15.67
C ALA A 257 -10.46 -15.80 -15.66
N ASP A 258 -11.20 -15.57 -14.58
CA ASP A 258 -11.78 -14.25 -14.30
C ASP A 258 -10.70 -13.26 -13.84
N ALA A 259 -11.02 -11.97 -13.78
CA ALA A 259 -10.02 -10.93 -13.52
C ALA A 259 -9.43 -11.05 -12.10
N ASP A 260 -10.27 -11.38 -11.12
CA ASP A 260 -9.89 -11.65 -9.73
C ASP A 260 -9.04 -12.92 -9.55
N GLU A 261 -9.09 -13.85 -10.50
CA GLU A 261 -8.29 -15.08 -10.49
C GLU A 261 -6.91 -14.91 -11.17
N LEU A 262 -6.69 -13.81 -11.91
CA LEU A 262 -5.46 -13.63 -12.70
C LEU A 262 -4.18 -13.69 -11.85
N ALA A 263 -4.19 -13.05 -10.68
CA ALA A 263 -3.03 -13.02 -9.80
C ALA A 263 -2.68 -14.43 -9.29
N ASP A 264 -3.68 -15.16 -8.80
CA ASP A 264 -3.49 -16.51 -8.26
C ASP A 264 -2.95 -17.45 -9.34
N VAL A 265 -3.55 -17.44 -10.53
CA VAL A 265 -3.08 -18.26 -11.66
C VAL A 265 -1.65 -17.87 -12.06
N ALA A 266 -1.32 -16.58 -12.09
CA ALA A 266 0.03 -16.13 -12.39
C ALA A 266 1.04 -16.57 -11.32
N ILE A 267 0.73 -16.43 -10.03
CA ILE A 267 1.60 -16.84 -8.91
C ILE A 267 1.88 -18.34 -8.98
N GLU A 268 0.85 -19.15 -9.23
CA GLU A 268 1.01 -20.61 -9.39
C GLU A 268 1.96 -20.95 -10.54
N LEU A 269 1.79 -20.32 -11.70
CA LEU A 269 2.63 -20.54 -12.88
C LEU A 269 4.06 -20.01 -12.69
N LEU A 270 4.25 -18.94 -11.94
CA LEU A 270 5.57 -18.36 -11.68
C LEU A 270 6.38 -19.19 -10.68
N SER A 271 5.70 -19.88 -9.78
CA SER A 271 6.25 -20.77 -8.74
C SER A 271 6.51 -22.20 -9.22
N SER A 272 6.04 -22.54 -10.43
CA SER A 272 6.20 -23.83 -11.10
C SER A 272 7.53 -23.95 -11.84
#